data_AF-A0A953DIA8-F1
#
_entry.id   AF-A0A953DIA8-F1
#
_cell.length_a   1.000
_cell.length_b   1.000
_cell.length_c   1.000
_cell.angle_alpha   90.00
_cell.angle_beta   90.00
_cell.angle_gamma   90.00
#
_symmetry.space_group_name_H-M   'P 1'
#
loop_
_entity.id
_entity.type
_entity.pdbx_description
1 polymer ?
#
loop_
_entity_poly.entity_id
_entity_poly.type
_entity_poly.pdbx_seq_one_letter_code
_entity_poly.pdbx_strand_id
1 'polypeptide(L)'
;MNVGRSARPSDKLLEAKALFLKSVEELARDPEQLVAAVGTGLDDVFDQLLRQACEEAGADLDAFAAALERDDALRGEIQQKLAELFNSSTVQRARAAAVKRDLQRHLHVLRFVLSGHEPPAWVWDSMDDDEAMRLREYREEGGDEDPALLSRVERALAKVDSGDEHAFGRCEGCGREIPLERLQLMPWAERCTSCQRQLEVSGSDRTDSSDRRVDLWMFFEAGKAVPPAQQFRPGRVTANAGAPGS
;
A
#
# COMPACT_ATOMS: atom_id res chain seq x y z
N MET A 1 26.52 35.42 10.35
CA MET A 1 25.36 34.51 10.42
C MET A 1 25.59 33.60 11.61
N ASN A 2 24.91 33.88 12.72
CA ASN A 2 25.08 33.15 13.97
C ASN A 2 24.22 31.88 13.87
N VAL A 3 24.84 30.72 13.69
CA VAL A 3 24.15 29.43 13.73
C VAL A 3 23.65 29.29 15.17
N GLY A 4 22.35 29.47 15.37
CA GLY A 4 21.73 29.41 16.68
C GLY A 4 22.10 28.09 17.36
N ARG A 5 22.82 28.18 18.48
CA ARG A 5 22.99 27.03 19.37
C ARG A 5 21.60 26.59 19.81
N SER A 6 21.12 25.48 19.24
CA SER A 6 19.94 24.79 19.75
C SER A 6 20.13 24.57 21.25
N ALA A 7 19.18 25.05 22.05
CA ALA A 7 19.22 24.86 23.49
C ALA A 7 19.17 23.35 23.76
N ARG A 8 20.10 22.87 24.59
CA ARG A 8 20.20 21.44 24.91
C ARG A 8 18.85 20.94 25.46
N PRO A 9 18.33 19.78 25.01
CA PRO A 9 17.09 19.23 25.55
C PRO A 9 17.18 19.02 27.06
N SER A 10 16.04 19.12 27.76
CA SER A 10 16.02 18.86 29.20
C SER A 10 16.30 17.38 29.50
N ASP A 11 16.77 17.09 30.73
CA ASP A 11 17.10 15.71 31.13
C ASP A 11 15.92 14.75 30.97
N LYS A 12 14.69 15.24 31.27
CA LYS A 12 13.45 14.47 31.07
C LYS A 12 13.21 14.09 29.60
N LEU A 13 13.52 14.99 28.67
CA LEU A 13 13.37 14.70 27.22
C LEU A 13 14.41 13.69 26.75
N LEU A 14 15.63 13.76 27.29
CA LEU A 14 16.67 12.77 27.00
C LEU A 14 16.32 11.38 27.58
N GLU A 15 15.73 11.34 28.77
CA GLU A 15 15.22 10.13 29.40
C GLU A 15 14.04 9.53 28.61
N ALA A 16 13.06 10.35 28.22
CA ALA A 16 11.95 9.92 27.35
C ALA A 16 12.47 9.32 26.03
N LYS A 17 13.46 9.95 25.40
CA LYS A 17 14.12 9.37 24.21
C LYS A 17 14.70 7.99 24.53
N ALA A 18 15.47 7.87 25.61
CA ALA A 18 16.14 6.62 25.95
C ALA A 18 15.13 5.48 26.20
N LEU A 19 14.03 5.77 26.91
CA LEU A 19 12.93 4.82 27.13
C LEU A 19 12.27 4.43 25.81
N PHE A 20 11.93 5.40 24.96
CA PHE A 20 11.34 5.14 23.64
C PHE A 20 12.23 4.23 22.78
N LEU A 21 13.52 4.56 22.65
CA LEU A 21 14.45 3.76 21.86
C LEU A 21 14.64 2.36 22.42
N LYS A 22 14.62 2.21 23.75
CA LYS A 22 14.67 0.89 24.40
C LYS A 22 13.43 0.07 24.05
N SER A 23 12.23 0.64 24.11
CA SER A 23 10.99 -0.06 23.75
C SER A 23 10.96 -0.46 22.27
N VAL A 24 11.47 0.41 21.38
CA VAL A 24 11.63 0.10 19.95
C VAL A 24 12.61 -1.07 19.75
N GLU A 25 13.71 -1.13 20.50
CA GLU A 25 14.65 -2.27 20.44
C GLU A 25 14.04 -3.57 20.98
N GLU A 26 13.23 -3.50 22.02
CA GLU A 26 12.52 -4.66 22.58
C GLU A 26 11.51 -5.21 21.56
N LEU A 27 10.71 -4.33 20.94
CA LEU A 27 9.82 -4.68 19.84
C LEU A 27 10.59 -5.30 18.66
N ALA A 28 11.76 -4.75 18.31
CA ALA A 28 12.61 -5.27 17.24
C ALA A 28 13.13 -6.71 17.51
N ARG A 29 13.28 -7.08 18.79
CA ARG A 29 13.78 -8.40 19.21
C ARG A 29 12.69 -9.46 19.30
N ASP A 30 11.41 -9.07 19.27
CA ASP A 30 10.26 -9.98 19.29
C ASP A 30 9.61 -10.07 17.90
N PRO A 31 9.89 -11.12 17.11
CA PRO A 31 9.35 -11.26 15.76
C PRO A 31 7.82 -11.35 15.72
N GLU A 32 7.18 -11.94 16.73
CA GLU A 32 5.72 -12.11 16.75
C GLU A 32 5.03 -10.78 17.00
N GLN A 33 5.49 -10.02 18.00
CA GLN A 33 4.98 -8.68 18.27
C GLN A 33 5.24 -7.72 17.11
N LEU A 34 6.42 -7.82 16.47
CA LEU A 34 6.77 -6.98 15.33
C LEU A 34 5.90 -7.27 14.10
N VAL A 35 5.56 -8.53 13.83
CA VAL A 35 4.62 -8.91 12.77
C VAL A 35 3.21 -8.42 13.08
N ALA A 36 2.75 -8.57 14.33
CA ALA A 36 1.46 -8.06 14.77
C ALA A 36 1.37 -6.54 14.62
N ALA A 37 2.41 -5.82 15.04
CA ALA A 37 2.53 -4.36 14.91
C ALA A 37 2.50 -3.88 13.45
N VAL A 38 3.10 -4.63 12.52
CA VAL A 38 2.99 -4.35 11.08
C VAL A 38 1.55 -4.50 10.58
N GLY A 39 0.81 -5.47 11.10
CA GLY A 39 -0.59 -5.70 10.75
C GLY A 39 -1.55 -4.60 11.22
N THR A 40 -1.29 -4.01 12.38
CA THR A 40 -2.11 -2.92 12.93
C THR A 40 -1.65 -1.53 12.50
N GLY A 41 -0.41 -1.39 12.04
CA GLY A 41 0.20 -0.10 11.69
C GLY A 41 1.33 0.26 12.65
N LEU A 42 2.56 0.37 12.12
CA LEU A 42 3.74 0.69 12.95
C LEU A 42 3.71 2.11 13.50
N ASP A 43 3.06 3.05 12.81
CA ASP A 43 2.96 4.44 13.26
C ASP A 43 2.14 4.55 14.55
N ASP A 44 1.01 3.82 14.64
CA ASP A 44 0.17 3.78 15.84
C ASP A 44 0.92 3.14 17.02
N VAL A 45 1.68 2.08 16.75
CA VAL A 45 2.51 1.42 17.77
C VAL A 45 3.61 2.36 18.27
N PHE A 46 4.30 3.09 17.38
CA PHE A 46 5.32 4.05 17.80
C PHE A 46 4.73 5.24 18.55
N ASP A 47 3.55 5.74 18.18
CA ASP A 47 2.86 6.79 18.94
C ASP A 47 2.56 6.32 20.36
N GLN A 48 2.05 5.10 20.52
CA GLN A 48 1.79 4.51 21.84
C GLN A 48 3.07 4.36 22.67
N LEU A 49 4.15 3.83 22.09
CA LEU A 49 5.44 3.69 22.77
C LEU A 49 6.03 5.05 23.18
N LEU A 50 5.88 6.07 22.33
CA LEU A 50 6.38 7.41 22.62
C LEU A 50 5.59 8.06 23.77
N ARG A 51 4.25 7.95 23.76
CA ARG A 51 3.40 8.42 24.86
C ARG A 51 3.80 7.78 26.18
N GLN A 52 3.96 6.46 26.19
CA GLN A 52 4.38 5.72 27.38
C GLN A 52 5.76 6.19 27.88
N ALA A 53 6.74 6.34 26.98
CA ALA A 53 8.08 6.81 27.33
C ALA A 53 8.07 8.24 27.90
N CYS A 54 7.23 9.14 27.37
CA CYS A 54 7.07 10.48 27.90
C CYS A 54 6.41 10.47 29.28
N GLU A 55 5.37 9.65 29.49
CA GLU A 55 4.70 9.50 30.78
C GLU A 55 5.67 8.99 31.85
N GLU A 56 6.44 7.94 31.55
CA GLU A 56 7.42 7.35 32.47
C GLU A 56 8.54 8.33 32.84
N ALA A 57 9.02 9.14 31.89
CA ALA A 57 10.02 10.17 32.13
C ALA A 57 9.45 11.45 32.78
N GLY A 58 8.13 11.53 32.97
CA GLY A 58 7.44 12.74 33.40
C GLY A 58 7.70 13.93 32.47
N ALA A 59 7.87 13.65 31.19
CA ALA A 59 8.07 14.59 30.10
C ALA A 59 6.74 14.93 29.42
N ASP A 60 6.61 16.17 28.98
CA ASP A 60 5.46 16.61 28.20
C ASP A 60 5.66 16.23 26.72
N LEU A 61 4.64 15.60 26.11
CA LEU A 61 4.72 15.08 24.74
C LEU A 61 4.88 16.21 23.71
N ASP A 62 4.17 17.33 23.88
CA ASP A 62 4.27 18.49 22.99
C ASP A 62 5.64 19.15 23.11
N ALA A 63 6.20 19.22 24.32
CA ALA A 63 7.57 19.67 24.55
C ALA A 63 8.60 18.73 23.88
N PHE A 64 8.37 17.42 23.87
CA PHE A 64 9.21 16.46 23.16
C PHE A 64 9.14 16.63 21.65
N ALA A 65 7.94 16.76 21.08
CA ALA A 65 7.76 17.05 19.66
C ALA A 65 8.45 18.36 19.25
N ALA A 66 8.27 19.43 20.03
CA ALA A 66 8.94 20.71 19.80
C ALA A 66 10.47 20.63 19.93
N ALA A 67 11.00 19.71 20.75
CA ALA A 67 12.43 19.46 20.83
C ALA A 67 12.96 18.73 19.59
N LEU A 68 12.23 17.73 19.08
CA LEU A 68 12.58 17.07 17.81
C LEU A 68 12.59 18.02 16.63
N GLU A 69 11.75 19.04 16.60
CA GLU A 69 11.76 20.08 15.56
C GLU A 69 12.99 20.99 15.61
N ARG A 70 13.59 21.18 16.80
CA ARG A 70 14.69 22.14 17.01
C ARG A 70 16.07 21.51 17.16
N ASP A 71 16.13 20.23 17.52
CA ASP A 71 17.37 19.49 17.74
C ASP A 71 17.56 18.40 16.70
N ASP A 72 18.39 18.70 15.69
CA ASP A 72 18.70 17.77 14.61
C ASP A 72 19.49 16.53 15.09
N ALA A 73 20.26 16.63 16.19
CA ALA A 73 20.97 15.48 16.73
C ALA A 73 20.00 14.52 17.42
N LEU A 74 19.08 15.05 18.23
CA LEU A 74 18.00 14.28 18.85
C LEU A 74 17.15 13.59 17.78
N ARG A 75 16.74 14.33 16.75
CA ARG A 75 15.97 13.79 15.62
C ARG A 75 16.74 12.73 14.86
N GLY A 76 18.02 12.99 14.57
CA GLY A 76 18.88 12.10 13.78
C GLY A 76 19.08 10.73 14.45
N GLU A 77 19.27 10.70 15.76
CA GLU A 77 19.41 9.44 16.51
C GLU A 77 18.13 8.58 16.43
N ILE A 78 16.96 9.19 16.63
CA ILE A 78 15.67 8.49 16.52
C ILE A 78 15.45 7.99 15.09
N GLN A 79 15.68 8.86 14.10
CA GLN A 79 15.55 8.50 12.69
C GLN A 79 16.47 7.35 12.30
N GLN A 80 17.73 7.37 12.75
CA GLN A 80 18.68 6.28 12.51
C GLN A 80 18.15 4.97 13.09
N LYS A 81 17.69 4.98 14.34
CA LYS A 81 17.25 3.75 15.00
C LYS A 81 15.98 3.17 14.38
N LEU A 82 15.02 4.03 14.05
CA LEU A 82 13.82 3.62 13.33
C LEU A 82 14.16 3.10 11.93
N ALA A 83 15.11 3.73 11.23
CA ALA A 83 15.57 3.25 9.93
C ALA A 83 16.22 1.86 10.00
N GLU A 84 17.03 1.59 11.04
CA GLU A 84 17.59 0.25 11.28
C GLU A 84 16.48 -0.81 11.48
N LEU A 85 15.46 -0.49 12.28
CA LEU A 85 14.31 -1.37 12.48
C LEU A 85 13.54 -1.62 11.18
N PHE A 86 13.18 -0.56 10.46
CA PHE A 86 12.43 -0.66 9.20
C PHE A 86 13.18 -1.42 8.11
N ASN A 87 14.51 -1.32 8.09
CA ASN A 87 15.36 -2.03 7.14
C ASN A 87 15.75 -3.45 7.60
N SER A 88 15.28 -3.90 8.77
CA SER A 88 15.48 -5.27 9.19
C SER A 88 14.75 -6.25 8.26
N SER A 89 15.36 -7.41 8.01
CA SER A 89 14.77 -8.45 7.17
C SER A 89 13.44 -8.97 7.72
N THR A 90 13.19 -8.85 9.02
CA THR A 90 11.91 -9.24 9.63
C THR A 90 10.81 -8.26 9.26
N VAL A 91 11.02 -6.95 9.44
CA VAL A 91 10.03 -5.93 9.06
C VAL A 91 9.79 -5.93 7.55
N GLN A 92 10.85 -6.03 6.74
CA GLN A 92 10.70 -6.08 5.29
C GLN A 92 9.86 -7.28 4.83
N ARG A 93 10.11 -8.47 5.40
CA ARG A 93 9.31 -9.66 5.09
C ARG A 93 7.87 -9.55 5.59
N ALA A 94 7.66 -9.05 6.81
CA ALA A 94 6.33 -8.85 7.37
C ALA A 94 5.51 -7.88 6.51
N ARG A 95 6.11 -6.75 6.09
CA ARG A 95 5.49 -5.79 5.17
C ARG A 95 5.17 -6.39 3.82
N ALA A 96 6.12 -7.11 3.22
CA ALA A 96 5.91 -7.78 1.94
C ALA A 96 4.77 -8.81 2.04
N ALA A 97 4.70 -9.56 3.13
CA ALA A 97 3.61 -10.51 3.39
C ALA A 97 2.25 -9.81 3.58
N ALA A 98 2.19 -8.73 4.35
CA ALA A 98 0.96 -7.96 4.56
C ALA A 98 0.44 -7.36 3.24
N VAL A 99 1.34 -6.76 2.45
CA VAL A 99 1.02 -6.23 1.12
C VAL A 99 0.55 -7.35 0.19
N LYS A 100 1.24 -8.50 0.16
CA LYS A 100 0.81 -9.65 -0.65
C LYS A 100 -0.58 -10.13 -0.25
N ARG A 101 -0.89 -10.17 1.05
CA ARG A 101 -2.20 -10.57 1.57
C ARG A 101 -3.31 -9.61 1.15
N ASP A 102 -3.06 -8.31 1.15
CA ASP A 102 -4.00 -7.30 0.65
C ASP A 102 -4.26 -7.47 -0.86
N LEU A 103 -3.20 -7.64 -1.66
CA LEU A 103 -3.33 -7.90 -3.09
C LEU A 103 -4.11 -9.20 -3.37
N GLN A 104 -3.88 -10.24 -2.56
CA GLN A 104 -4.63 -11.49 -2.66
C GLN A 104 -6.10 -11.31 -2.31
N ARG A 105 -6.41 -10.51 -1.28
CA ARG A 105 -7.79 -10.14 -0.91
C ARG A 105 -8.49 -9.49 -2.10
N HIS A 106 -7.85 -8.49 -2.72
CA HIS A 106 -8.39 -7.81 -3.90
C HIS A 106 -8.65 -8.78 -5.05
N LEU A 107 -7.73 -9.70 -5.34
CA LEU A 107 -7.94 -10.70 -6.40
C LEU A 107 -9.14 -11.62 -6.11
N HIS A 108 -9.34 -12.04 -4.86
CA HIS A 108 -10.51 -12.84 -4.48
C HIS A 108 -11.81 -12.05 -4.61
N VAL A 109 -11.84 -10.79 -4.18
CA VAL A 109 -13.00 -9.90 -4.34
C VAL A 109 -13.33 -9.70 -5.82
N LEU A 110 -12.33 -9.43 -6.66
CA LEU A 110 -12.51 -9.32 -8.11
C LEU A 110 -13.08 -10.59 -8.71
N ARG A 111 -12.56 -11.76 -8.31
CA ARG A 111 -13.08 -13.05 -8.79
C ARG A 111 -14.54 -13.24 -8.39
N PHE A 112 -14.89 -12.92 -7.14
CA PHE A 112 -16.27 -12.96 -6.66
C PHE A 112 -17.17 -12.04 -7.47
N VAL A 113 -16.77 -10.78 -7.65
CA VAL A 113 -17.51 -9.79 -8.44
C VAL A 113 -17.73 -10.26 -9.88
N LEU A 114 -16.70 -10.79 -10.54
CA LEU A 114 -16.73 -11.13 -11.96
C LEU A 114 -17.40 -12.49 -12.27
N SER A 115 -17.45 -13.41 -11.30
CA SER A 115 -17.88 -14.80 -11.55
C SER A 115 -18.88 -15.36 -10.53
N GLY A 116 -19.08 -14.68 -9.41
CA GLY A 116 -19.86 -15.19 -8.28
C GLY A 116 -19.16 -16.31 -7.50
N HIS A 117 -17.89 -16.60 -7.80
CA HIS A 117 -17.13 -17.57 -7.05
C HIS A 117 -16.87 -17.07 -5.63
N GLU A 118 -17.45 -17.75 -4.65
CA GLU A 118 -17.34 -17.39 -3.23
C GLU A 118 -15.86 -17.34 -2.80
N PRO A 119 -15.40 -16.22 -2.19
CA PRO A 119 -14.03 -16.12 -1.74
C PRO A 119 -13.82 -16.95 -0.46
N PRO A 120 -12.56 -17.22 -0.09
CA PRO A 120 -12.25 -17.84 1.20
C PRO A 120 -12.77 -17.00 2.38
N ALA A 121 -13.15 -17.65 3.49
CA ALA A 121 -13.73 -17.00 4.66
C ALA A 121 -12.93 -15.78 5.18
N TRP A 122 -11.60 -15.88 5.20
CA TRP A 122 -10.73 -14.82 5.69
C TRP A 122 -10.86 -13.49 4.92
N VAL A 123 -11.32 -13.53 3.67
CA VAL A 123 -11.59 -12.33 2.87
C VAL A 123 -12.75 -11.57 3.49
N TRP A 124 -13.84 -12.26 3.82
CA TRP A 124 -14.98 -11.68 4.50
C TRP A 124 -14.64 -11.26 5.93
N ASP A 125 -13.88 -12.07 6.67
CA ASP A 125 -13.47 -11.74 8.04
C ASP A 125 -12.59 -10.48 8.11
N SER A 126 -11.98 -10.09 6.98
CA SER A 126 -11.16 -8.88 6.88
C SER A 126 -11.94 -7.61 6.50
N MET A 127 -13.23 -7.75 6.21
CA MET A 127 -14.12 -6.67 5.79
C MET A 127 -15.06 -6.31 6.94
N ASP A 128 -15.53 -5.07 6.96
CA ASP A 128 -16.66 -4.73 7.81
C ASP A 128 -17.99 -5.25 7.20
N ASP A 129 -19.02 -5.35 8.05
CA ASP A 129 -20.32 -5.90 7.66
C ASP A 129 -20.97 -5.09 6.51
N ASP A 130 -20.75 -3.77 6.47
CA ASP A 130 -21.31 -2.89 5.45
C ASP A 130 -20.64 -3.11 4.09
N GLU A 131 -19.31 -3.23 4.05
CA GLU A 131 -18.52 -3.53 2.84
C GLU A 131 -18.90 -4.92 2.30
N ALA A 132 -18.98 -5.93 3.17
CA ALA A 132 -19.35 -7.30 2.78
C ALA A 132 -20.78 -7.36 2.23
N MET A 133 -21.73 -6.67 2.87
CA MET A 133 -23.12 -6.58 2.41
C MET A 133 -23.21 -5.95 1.02
N ARG A 134 -22.54 -4.81 0.80
CA ARG A 134 -22.55 -4.10 -0.50
C ARG A 134 -22.03 -4.98 -1.64
N LEU A 135 -20.97 -5.76 -1.39
CA LEU A 135 -20.42 -6.65 -2.43
C LEU A 135 -21.37 -7.78 -2.79
N ARG A 136 -22.05 -8.37 -1.81
CA ARG A 136 -23.04 -9.42 -2.05
C ARG A 136 -24.24 -8.89 -2.83
N GLU A 137 -24.78 -7.75 -2.41
CA GLU A 137 -25.88 -7.07 -3.11
C GLU A 137 -25.49 -6.76 -4.56
N TYR A 138 -24.32 -6.16 -4.78
CA TYR A 138 -23.82 -5.87 -6.12
C TYR A 138 -23.73 -7.12 -7.01
N ARG A 139 -23.31 -8.26 -6.46
CA ARG A 139 -23.26 -9.52 -7.22
C ARG A 139 -24.66 -10.10 -7.48
N GLU A 140 -25.58 -10.00 -6.51
CA GLU A 140 -26.98 -10.41 -6.68
C GLU A 140 -27.70 -9.60 -7.76
N GLU A 141 -27.36 -8.32 -7.90
CA GLU A 141 -27.89 -7.41 -8.94
C GLU A 141 -27.31 -7.67 -10.35
N GLY A 142 -26.36 -8.60 -10.48
CA GLY A 142 -25.81 -9.05 -11.75
C GLY A 142 -24.31 -8.79 -11.94
N GLY A 143 -23.71 -7.91 -11.13
CA GLY A 143 -22.28 -7.59 -11.17
C GLY A 143 -21.73 -7.21 -12.55
N ASP A 144 -20.40 -7.10 -12.63
CA ASP A 144 -19.69 -6.98 -13.91
C ASP A 144 -19.30 -8.37 -14.44
N GLU A 145 -19.29 -8.53 -15.77
CA GLU A 145 -18.73 -9.71 -16.43
C GLU A 145 -17.64 -9.28 -17.41
N ASP A 146 -16.40 -9.64 -17.10
CA ASP A 146 -15.26 -9.49 -18.01
C ASP A 146 -14.45 -10.79 -18.00
N PRO A 147 -14.70 -11.70 -18.97
CA PRO A 147 -13.99 -12.98 -19.06
C PRO A 147 -12.47 -12.83 -19.25
N ALA A 148 -12.01 -11.75 -19.89
CA ALA A 148 -10.59 -11.50 -20.11
C ALA A 148 -9.91 -11.09 -18.80
N LEU A 149 -10.52 -10.17 -18.05
CA LEU A 149 -10.05 -9.79 -16.72
C LEU A 149 -10.13 -10.97 -15.75
N LEU A 150 -11.25 -11.71 -15.73
CA LEU A 150 -11.41 -12.88 -14.86
C LEU A 150 -10.29 -13.89 -15.11
N SER A 151 -9.94 -14.18 -16.37
CA SER A 151 -8.83 -15.07 -16.69
C SER A 151 -7.49 -14.57 -16.12
N ARG A 152 -7.23 -13.26 -16.18
CA ARG A 152 -6.02 -12.65 -15.60
C ARG A 152 -6.01 -12.73 -14.07
N VAL A 153 -7.16 -12.48 -13.44
CA VAL A 153 -7.35 -12.61 -11.98
C VAL A 153 -7.10 -14.04 -11.52
N GLU A 154 -7.66 -15.03 -12.21
CA GLU A 154 -7.46 -16.45 -11.88
C GLU A 154 -6.00 -16.89 -12.06
N ARG A 155 -5.32 -16.41 -13.11
CA ARG A 155 -3.88 -16.64 -13.28
C ARG A 155 -3.05 -16.01 -12.15
N ALA A 156 -3.42 -14.80 -11.72
CA ALA A 156 -2.75 -14.13 -10.61
C ALA A 156 -2.94 -14.89 -9.29
N LEU A 157 -4.17 -15.32 -8.98
CA LEU A 157 -4.47 -16.15 -7.81
C LEU A 157 -3.71 -17.48 -7.84
N ALA A 158 -3.67 -18.16 -8.98
CA ALA A 158 -2.90 -19.40 -9.13
C ALA A 158 -1.41 -19.21 -8.80
N LYS A 159 -0.82 -18.05 -9.17
CA LYS A 159 0.57 -17.72 -8.79
C LYS A 159 0.71 -17.48 -7.28
N VAL A 160 -0.24 -16.80 -6.67
CA VAL A 160 -0.24 -16.55 -5.21
C VAL A 160 -0.35 -17.87 -4.44
N ASP A 161 -1.26 -18.74 -4.85
CA ASP A 161 -1.59 -20.01 -4.19
C ASP A 161 -0.58 -21.13 -4.49
N SER A 162 0.27 -20.97 -5.51
CA SER A 162 1.30 -21.96 -5.88
C SER A 162 2.33 -22.23 -4.77
N GLY A 163 2.42 -21.36 -3.76
CA GLY A 163 3.43 -21.43 -2.71
C GLY A 163 4.83 -20.96 -3.13
N ASP A 164 5.06 -20.65 -4.41
CA ASP A 164 6.29 -19.96 -4.84
C ASP A 164 6.17 -18.48 -4.43
N GLU A 165 6.88 -18.11 -3.36
CA GLU A 165 6.91 -16.76 -2.81
C GLU A 165 7.26 -15.70 -3.86
N HIS A 166 7.95 -16.09 -4.92
CA HIS A 166 8.41 -15.19 -5.96
C HIS A 166 7.56 -15.27 -7.25
N ALA A 167 6.63 -16.21 -7.40
CA ALA A 167 5.86 -16.35 -8.65
C ALA A 167 4.90 -15.17 -8.88
N PHE A 168 4.22 -14.72 -7.82
CA PHE A 168 3.36 -13.55 -7.89
C PHE A 168 4.18 -12.26 -7.97
N GLY A 169 3.72 -11.32 -8.80
CA GLY A 169 4.40 -10.04 -8.99
C GLY A 169 5.66 -10.09 -9.85
N ARG A 170 5.95 -11.20 -10.56
CA ARG A 170 7.01 -11.25 -11.59
C ARG A 170 6.45 -11.04 -13.00
N CYS A 171 7.15 -10.19 -13.76
CA CYS A 171 6.82 -9.84 -15.13
C CYS A 171 7.07 -11.03 -16.08
N GLU A 172 6.05 -11.42 -16.84
CA GLU A 172 6.15 -12.49 -17.84
C GLU A 172 6.98 -12.11 -19.08
N GLY A 173 7.25 -10.83 -19.28
CA GLY A 173 8.07 -10.36 -20.41
C GLY A 173 9.57 -10.39 -20.13
N CYS A 174 9.98 -10.00 -18.91
CA CYS A 174 11.40 -9.81 -18.59
C CYS A 174 11.86 -10.51 -17.30
N GLY A 175 10.98 -11.20 -16.59
CA GLY A 175 11.27 -11.93 -15.35
C GLY A 175 11.51 -11.07 -14.11
N ARG A 176 11.62 -9.74 -14.26
CA ARG A 176 11.81 -8.81 -13.13
C ARG A 176 10.52 -8.61 -12.35
N GLU A 177 10.65 -8.14 -11.11
CA GLU A 177 9.52 -7.74 -10.28
C GLU A 177 8.71 -6.62 -10.94
N ILE A 178 7.39 -6.72 -10.82
CA ILE A 178 6.44 -5.70 -11.21
C ILE A 178 6.41 -4.67 -10.07
N PRO A 179 6.52 -3.36 -10.37
CA PRO A 179 6.49 -2.32 -9.34
C PRO A 179 5.27 -2.46 -8.43
N LEU A 180 5.47 -2.32 -7.13
CA LEU A 180 4.41 -2.53 -6.14
C LEU A 180 3.23 -1.59 -6.37
N GLU A 181 3.50 -0.33 -6.70
CA GLU A 181 2.48 0.69 -6.98
C GLU A 181 1.59 0.26 -8.15
N ARG A 182 2.15 -0.47 -9.12
CA ARG A 182 1.37 -1.03 -10.24
C ARG A 182 0.49 -2.19 -9.76
N LEU A 183 1.00 -3.07 -8.90
CA LEU A 183 0.22 -4.19 -8.36
C LEU A 183 -0.90 -3.69 -7.43
N GLN A 184 -0.66 -2.64 -6.66
CA GLN A 184 -1.69 -2.02 -5.83
C GLN A 184 -2.84 -1.44 -6.65
N LEU A 185 -2.57 -0.94 -7.86
CA LEU A 185 -3.60 -0.46 -8.79
C LEU A 185 -4.22 -1.57 -9.63
N MET A 186 -3.41 -2.56 -10.02
CA MET A 186 -3.79 -3.67 -10.89
C MET A 186 -3.15 -4.97 -10.38
N PRO A 187 -3.74 -5.64 -9.38
CA PRO A 187 -3.16 -6.84 -8.77
C PRO A 187 -3.07 -8.02 -9.76
N TRP A 188 -3.81 -7.97 -10.86
CA TRP A 188 -3.78 -8.94 -11.96
C TRP A 188 -2.75 -8.59 -13.07
N ALA A 189 -1.86 -7.61 -12.83
CA ALA A 189 -0.85 -7.23 -13.81
C ALA A 189 0.15 -8.38 -14.07
N GLU A 190 0.33 -8.75 -15.33
CA GLU A 190 1.23 -9.84 -15.76
C GLU A 190 2.59 -9.33 -16.22
N ARG A 191 2.67 -8.04 -16.54
CA ARG A 191 3.85 -7.38 -17.09
C ARG A 191 4.14 -6.08 -16.38
N CYS A 192 5.43 -5.76 -16.27
CA CYS A 192 5.88 -4.44 -15.85
C CYS A 192 5.54 -3.40 -16.93
N THR A 193 5.49 -2.12 -16.52
CA THR A 193 5.09 -1.01 -17.39
C THR A 193 5.90 -0.91 -18.68
N SER A 194 7.20 -1.24 -18.65
CA SER A 194 8.05 -1.21 -19.85
C SER A 194 7.71 -2.33 -20.84
N CYS A 195 7.56 -3.57 -20.37
CA CYS A 195 7.16 -4.69 -21.22
C CYS A 195 5.74 -4.51 -21.77
N GLN A 196 4.83 -3.96 -20.96
CA GLN A 196 3.46 -3.66 -21.39
C GLN A 196 3.46 -2.65 -22.55
N ARG A 197 4.17 -1.51 -22.42
CA ARG A 197 4.29 -0.51 -23.49
C ARG A 197 4.91 -1.08 -24.77
N GLN A 198 5.92 -1.94 -24.65
CA GLN A 198 6.53 -2.58 -25.82
C GLN A 198 5.54 -3.46 -26.58
N LEU A 199 4.69 -4.21 -25.86
CA LEU A 199 3.64 -5.03 -26.46
C LEU A 199 2.63 -4.17 -27.22
N GLU A 200 2.15 -3.07 -26.60
CA GLU A 200 1.19 -2.13 -27.17
C GLU A 200 1.74 -1.43 -28.44
N VAL A 201 3.02 -1.05 -28.43
CA VAL A 201 3.68 -0.41 -29.58
C VAL A 201 3.93 -1.40 -30.72
N SER A 202 4.16 -2.68 -30.41
CA SER A 202 4.43 -3.73 -31.41
C SER A 202 3.17 -4.29 -32.06
N GLY A 203 1.98 -3.99 -31.51
CA GLY A 203 0.69 -4.47 -32.01
C GLY A 203 -0.11 -3.38 -32.71
N SER A 204 0.15 -3.14 -34.00
CA SER A 204 -0.86 -2.49 -34.86
C SER A 204 -1.98 -3.49 -35.15
N ASP A 205 -3.16 -3.22 -34.58
CA ASP A 205 -4.47 -3.74 -34.97
C ASP A 205 -4.73 -5.24 -34.76
N ARG A 206 -5.01 -5.62 -33.50
CA ARG A 206 -6.01 -6.65 -33.14
C ARG A 206 -6.33 -6.61 -31.65
N THR A 207 -7.28 -5.74 -31.31
CA THR A 207 -8.16 -5.77 -30.11
C THR A 207 -7.55 -6.34 -28.81
N ASP A 208 -6.80 -5.52 -28.07
CA ASP A 208 -6.83 -5.54 -26.60
C ASP A 208 -7.70 -4.38 -26.14
N SER A 209 -9.01 -4.52 -26.39
CA SER A 209 -10.04 -3.55 -25.99
C SER A 209 -10.40 -3.67 -24.50
N SER A 210 -9.77 -4.59 -23.79
CA SER A 210 -10.06 -4.99 -22.41
C SER A 210 -9.50 -4.02 -21.36
N ASP A 211 -8.62 -3.09 -21.75
CA ASP A 211 -8.12 -2.03 -20.85
C ASP A 211 -8.99 -0.75 -20.90
N ARG A 212 -10.06 -0.74 -21.72
CA ARG A 212 -11.04 0.34 -21.75
C ARG A 212 -12.14 0.09 -20.71
N ARG A 213 -11.84 0.54 -19.49
CA ARG A 213 -12.81 0.85 -18.42
C ARG A 213 -13.71 -0.31 -18.01
N VAL A 214 -13.17 -1.20 -17.18
CA VAL A 214 -13.95 -1.56 -16.00
C VAL A 214 -13.79 -0.37 -15.06
N ASP A 215 -14.87 0.37 -14.78
CA ASP A 215 -14.87 1.47 -13.79
C ASP A 215 -14.77 0.90 -12.36
N LEU A 216 -13.79 0.00 -12.14
CA LEU A 216 -13.43 -0.62 -10.87
C LEU A 216 -12.92 0.40 -9.84
N TRP A 217 -12.74 1.65 -10.24
CA TRP A 217 -12.40 2.78 -9.36
C TRP A 217 -13.37 2.92 -8.18
N MET A 218 -14.63 2.48 -8.33
CA MET A 218 -15.62 2.48 -7.24
C MET A 218 -15.34 1.48 -6.10
N PHE A 219 -14.54 0.42 -6.31
CA PHE A 219 -14.27 -0.60 -5.29
C PHE A 219 -12.97 -0.37 -4.50
N PHE A 220 -12.05 0.47 -5.01
CA PHE A 220 -10.74 0.70 -4.38
C PHE A 220 -10.71 1.87 -3.38
N GLU A 221 -11.80 2.61 -3.19
CA GLU A 221 -11.86 3.84 -2.37
C GLU A 221 -12.22 3.64 -0.89
N ALA A 222 -12.46 2.41 -0.42
CA ALA A 222 -12.61 2.10 1.01
C ALA A 222 -11.23 1.81 1.64
N GLY A 223 -10.43 2.85 1.92
CA GLY A 223 -9.29 2.68 2.85
C GLY A 223 -8.05 3.56 2.69
N LYS A 224 -7.98 4.53 1.76
CA LYS A 224 -6.81 5.44 1.68
C LYS A 224 -7.24 6.90 1.60
N ALA A 225 -6.76 7.70 2.55
CA ALA A 225 -6.92 9.15 2.58
C ALA A 225 -6.52 9.80 1.24
N VAL A 226 -7.40 10.64 0.71
CA VAL A 226 -7.18 11.43 -0.51
C VAL A 226 -6.23 12.59 -0.21
N PRO A 227 -5.09 12.77 -0.92
CA PRO A 227 -4.39 14.05 -0.92
C PRO A 227 -5.21 15.08 -1.73
N PRO A 228 -5.34 16.34 -1.27
CA PRO A 228 -6.23 17.29 -1.91
C PRO A 228 -5.69 17.72 -3.28
N ALA A 229 -6.58 17.58 -4.27
CA ALA A 229 -6.75 18.44 -5.44
C ALA A 229 -5.57 18.63 -6.40
N GLN A 230 -5.59 17.90 -7.53
CA GLN A 230 -5.43 18.52 -8.85
C GLN A 230 -6.50 17.99 -9.81
N GLN A 231 -7.50 18.83 -10.03
CA GLN A 231 -8.61 18.63 -10.96
C GLN A 231 -8.08 18.47 -12.38
N PHE A 232 -8.05 17.24 -12.89
CA PHE A 232 -7.95 17.01 -14.33
C PHE A 232 -9.35 17.22 -14.94
N ARG A 233 -9.60 18.41 -15.48
CA ARG A 233 -10.77 18.65 -16.34
C ARG A 233 -10.53 17.99 -17.69
N PRO A 234 -11.38 17.05 -18.17
CA PRO A 234 -11.25 16.59 -19.55
C PRO A 234 -11.66 17.73 -20.49
N GLY A 235 -10.66 18.22 -21.23
CA GLY A 235 -10.84 19.17 -22.31
C GLY A 235 -11.77 18.60 -23.38
N ARG A 236 -12.81 19.36 -23.71
CA ARG A 236 -13.74 19.14 -24.80
C ARG A 236 -12.95 19.04 -26.12
N VAL A 237 -12.91 17.85 -26.71
CA VAL A 237 -12.40 17.67 -28.08
C VAL A 237 -13.44 18.29 -29.02
N THR A 238 -13.19 19.50 -29.49
CA THR A 238 -13.89 20.07 -30.64
C THR A 238 -13.42 19.35 -31.88
N ALA A 239 -14.35 18.69 -32.57
CA ALA A 239 -14.14 18.15 -33.91
C ALA A 239 -13.67 19.26 -34.85
N ASN A 240 -12.48 19.10 -35.44
CA ASN A 240 -12.00 19.93 -36.53
C ASN A 240 -12.10 19.11 -37.82
N ALA A 241 -13.18 19.30 -38.58
CA ALA A 241 -13.32 18.81 -39.94
C ALA A 241 -12.82 19.91 -40.88
N GLY A 242 -11.52 19.87 -41.19
CA GLY A 242 -10.92 20.63 -42.29
C GLY A 242 -10.93 19.80 -43.57
N ALA A 243 -11.47 20.39 -44.63
CA ALA A 243 -11.66 19.83 -45.97
C ALA A 243 -10.35 19.46 -46.71
N PRO A 244 -10.43 18.64 -47.77
CA PRO A 244 -9.73 18.88 -49.04
C PRO A 244 -10.74 19.52 -50.02
N GLY A 245 -10.44 20.57 -50.77
CA GLY A 245 -9.34 20.69 -51.72
C GLY A 245 -9.91 20.53 -53.14
N SER A 246 -9.92 21.65 -53.88
CA SER A 246 -10.31 21.88 -55.30
C SER A 246 -11.65 22.58 -55.50
#